data_AF-A0A975NU50-F1
#
_entry.id   AF-A0A975NU50-F1
#
_cell.length_a   1.000
_cell.length_b   1.000
_cell.length_c   1.000
_cell.angle_alpha   90.00
_cell.angle_beta   90.00
_cell.angle_gamma   90.00
#
_symmetry.space_group_name_H-M   'P 1'
#
loop_
_entity.id
_entity.type
_entity.pdbx_description
1 polymer ?
#
loop_
_entity_poly.entity_id
_entity_poly.type
_entity_poly.pdbx_seq_one_letter_code
_entity_poly.pdbx_strand_id
1 'polypeptide(L)'
;MITPPDQASARPASPASRQLLAVAAAIVAMTALRLIYASAIDLRTDEAYYWTWSKEGALSFLDHPPVIAWFIRFGTAIFGDTNLGVRFAGIVAMLVTQLLLADIVRRVTHDVRAVALVLLMPEAALYYGLLMAKVSPDVALIPFAVAMIWALVRLTESNDARWWLAAGVFAGLALSSKFTAGMLLPAAAAFMLVPKWRGRWLASPYPWLAALIAVVVFLPVLIWNYQHDWASFRFQLVRATATHELSLRTVGDYIGLQFGLVGFILLPVVLSGVALTAWRGYRRGDAVAILLSTAVIVPFGYFFWKSLSLRVGDTWPMFMWPAGFAATAINIAMLPRDGFPAWMIQSTIAWAKVAVASGVVFVIAVFLYYVVAPWNFIGRADPIGGEAGYEQVVERAQAQLQKTGATWIATTDYRTYAMLRWFFKDRVPVVQINERGRFEGFRDPGMNAIRGHAGLYVGREPDNTSPVWRSTTAIREPLERVERSWRGIVMDTYALEKLTGWTPELSPPRDSPLYRPRVLAGGDQPPALFLTASIQTSFSGKLGNLHRLLIAGFS
;
A
#
# COMPACT_ATOMS: atom_id res chain seq x y z
N MET A 1 -10.91 -15.27 -69.13
CA MET A 1 -9.84 -14.95 -68.16
C MET A 1 -10.50 -14.37 -66.92
N ILE A 2 -10.45 -15.09 -65.80
CA ILE A 2 -10.96 -14.63 -64.50
C ILE A 2 -9.79 -13.90 -63.83
N THR A 3 -9.91 -12.60 -63.59
CA THR A 3 -8.94 -11.82 -62.81
C THR A 3 -8.95 -12.29 -61.34
N PRO A 4 -7.79 -12.49 -60.70
CA PRO A 4 -7.77 -12.87 -59.29
C PRO A 4 -8.26 -11.70 -58.42
N PRO A 5 -8.85 -11.96 -57.23
CA PRO A 5 -9.21 -10.90 -56.31
C PRO A 5 -7.94 -10.21 -55.80
N ASP A 6 -7.97 -8.88 -55.80
CA ASP A 6 -6.95 -8.02 -55.21
C ASP A 6 -6.58 -8.57 -53.82
N GLN A 7 -5.34 -9.03 -53.67
CA GLN A 7 -4.76 -9.22 -52.36
C GLN A 7 -4.68 -7.82 -51.74
N ALA A 8 -5.65 -7.52 -50.88
CA ALA A 8 -5.60 -6.37 -49.99
C ALA A 8 -4.35 -6.50 -49.11
N SER A 9 -3.22 -6.02 -49.61
CA SER A 9 -1.99 -5.89 -48.85
C SER A 9 -2.33 -5.07 -47.61
N ALA A 10 -2.22 -5.70 -46.44
CA ALA A 10 -2.41 -5.02 -45.16
C ALA A 10 -1.43 -3.84 -45.13
N ARG A 11 -1.94 -2.61 -45.26
CA ARG A 11 -1.12 -1.40 -45.24
C ARG A 11 -0.27 -1.44 -43.97
N PRO A 12 1.06 -1.25 -44.05
CA PRO A 12 1.92 -1.29 -42.87
C PRO A 12 1.42 -0.27 -41.84
N ALA A 13 1.24 -0.72 -40.60
CA ALA A 13 0.77 0.13 -39.51
C ALA A 13 1.63 1.39 -39.39
N SER A 14 0.98 2.54 -39.21
CA SER A 14 1.66 3.83 -39.07
C SER A 14 2.67 3.81 -37.90
N PRO A 15 3.72 4.65 -37.90
CA PRO A 15 4.69 4.70 -36.81
C PRO A 15 4.05 4.91 -35.42
N ALA A 16 2.98 5.70 -35.33
CA ALA A 16 2.20 5.90 -34.11
C ALA A 16 1.46 4.63 -33.69
N SER A 17 0.89 3.89 -34.65
CA SER A 17 0.23 2.61 -34.40
C SER A 17 1.22 1.56 -33.89
N ARG A 18 2.43 1.49 -34.46
CA ARG A 18 3.50 0.58 -33.98
C ARG A 18 3.95 0.91 -32.57
N GLN A 19 4.09 2.19 -32.24
CA GLN A 19 4.43 2.63 -30.89
C GLN A 19 3.38 2.22 -29.86
N LEU A 20 2.10 2.44 -30.17
CA LEU A 20 1.00 2.05 -29.28
C LEU A 20 0.91 0.53 -29.09
N LEU A 21 1.14 -0.25 -30.15
CA LEU A 21 1.21 -1.71 -30.06
C LEU A 21 2.36 -2.17 -29.14
N ALA A 22 3.53 -1.55 -29.25
CA ALA A 22 4.66 -1.86 -28.37
C ALA A 22 4.38 -1.52 -26.90
N VAL A 23 3.73 -0.37 -26.65
CA VAL A 23 3.29 0.02 -25.28
C VAL A 23 2.26 -0.96 -24.74
N ALA A 24 1.25 -1.33 -25.55
CA ALA A 24 0.24 -2.31 -25.16
C ALA A 24 0.88 -3.67 -24.85
N ALA A 25 1.82 -4.14 -25.69
CA ALA A 25 2.55 -5.38 -25.44
C ALA A 25 3.36 -5.32 -24.14
N ALA A 26 4.02 -4.19 -23.85
CA ALA A 26 4.74 -4.00 -22.59
C ALA A 26 3.80 -4.05 -21.38
N ILE A 27 2.66 -3.37 -21.42
CA ILE A 27 1.65 -3.40 -20.34
C ILE A 27 1.10 -4.82 -20.15
N VAL A 28 0.80 -5.54 -21.23
CA VAL A 28 0.36 -6.93 -21.17
C VAL A 28 1.43 -7.81 -20.52
N ALA A 29 2.70 -7.66 -20.91
CA ALA A 29 3.81 -8.41 -20.30
C ALA A 29 3.94 -8.10 -18.79
N MET A 30 3.91 -6.82 -18.40
CA MET A 30 3.99 -6.44 -16.99
C MET A 30 2.76 -6.90 -16.19
N THR A 31 1.58 -6.91 -16.81
CA THR A 31 0.36 -7.46 -16.20
C THR A 31 0.47 -8.97 -16.00
N ALA A 32 1.07 -9.70 -16.94
CA ALA A 32 1.38 -11.12 -16.77
C ALA A 32 2.35 -11.35 -15.59
N LEU A 33 3.39 -10.52 -15.43
CA LEU A 33 4.28 -10.58 -14.26
C LEU A 33 3.52 -10.35 -12.94
N ARG A 34 2.62 -9.35 -12.89
CA ARG A 34 1.75 -9.11 -11.72
C ARG A 34 0.85 -10.31 -11.41
N LEU A 35 0.25 -10.93 -12.43
CA LEU A 35 -0.59 -12.13 -12.27
C LEU A 35 0.21 -13.31 -11.72
N ILE A 36 1.42 -13.54 -12.24
CA ILE A 36 2.32 -14.59 -11.75
C ILE A 36 2.70 -14.30 -10.30
N TYR A 37 3.13 -13.07 -9.98
CA TYR A 37 3.46 -12.66 -8.62
C TYR A 37 2.29 -12.85 -7.65
N ALA A 38 1.10 -12.40 -8.04
CA ALA A 38 -0.11 -12.49 -7.24
C ALA A 38 -0.51 -13.95 -6.93
N SER A 39 -0.20 -14.87 -7.85
CA SER A 39 -0.57 -16.27 -7.73
C SER A 39 0.49 -17.10 -6.99
N ALA A 40 1.77 -16.88 -7.31
CA ALA A 40 2.88 -17.73 -6.90
C ALA A 40 3.40 -17.45 -5.48
N ILE A 41 3.28 -16.21 -4.99
CA ILE A 41 3.76 -15.84 -3.66
C ILE A 41 2.62 -15.98 -2.65
N ASP A 42 2.90 -16.49 -1.46
CA ASP A 42 1.91 -16.53 -0.38
C ASP A 42 1.47 -15.14 0.07
N LEU A 43 0.29 -15.06 0.68
CA LEU A 43 -0.17 -13.81 1.28
C LEU A 43 0.80 -13.31 2.33
N ARG A 44 1.05 -12.01 2.27
CA ARG A 44 1.69 -11.28 3.35
C ARG A 44 0.75 -11.17 4.54
N THR A 45 1.32 -10.94 5.71
CA THR A 45 0.59 -10.86 6.98
C THR A 45 -0.51 -9.80 6.96
N ASP A 46 -0.23 -8.62 6.39
CA ASP A 46 -1.24 -7.57 6.23
C ASP A 46 -2.32 -7.96 5.21
N GLU A 47 -1.98 -8.68 4.14
CA GLU A 47 -2.95 -9.15 3.13
C GLU A 47 -3.90 -10.19 3.73
N ALA A 48 -3.36 -11.14 4.50
CA ALA A 48 -4.15 -12.09 5.26
C ALA A 48 -5.05 -11.35 6.28
N TYR A 49 -4.56 -10.27 6.90
CA TYR A 49 -5.33 -9.49 7.86
C TYR A 49 -6.51 -8.78 7.18
N TYR A 50 -6.28 -8.11 6.04
CA TYR A 50 -7.37 -7.52 5.25
C TYR A 50 -8.31 -8.59 4.67
N TRP A 51 -7.81 -9.79 4.39
CA TRP A 51 -8.67 -10.92 4.03
C TRP A 51 -9.61 -11.31 5.18
N THR A 52 -9.16 -11.29 6.44
CA THR A 52 -10.07 -11.53 7.57
C THR A 52 -11.22 -10.53 7.60
N TRP A 53 -10.94 -9.25 7.33
CA TRP A 53 -11.97 -8.21 7.24
C TRP A 53 -12.97 -8.47 6.12
N SER A 54 -12.51 -9.02 5.00
CA SER A 54 -13.38 -9.38 3.87
C SER A 54 -14.43 -10.43 4.24
N LYS A 55 -14.26 -11.16 5.35
CA LYS A 55 -15.21 -12.15 5.89
C LYS A 55 -16.23 -11.56 6.85
N GLU A 56 -16.07 -10.31 7.25
CA GLU A 56 -16.91 -9.66 8.26
C GLU A 56 -17.95 -8.72 7.63
N GLY A 57 -19.01 -8.41 8.37
CA GLY A 57 -20.09 -7.50 7.97
C GLY A 57 -19.96 -6.07 8.48
N ALA A 58 -18.80 -5.70 9.05
CA ALA A 58 -18.60 -4.41 9.69
C ALA A 58 -18.60 -3.25 8.67
N LEU A 59 -19.13 -2.10 9.09
CA LEU A 59 -19.18 -0.87 8.28
C LEU A 59 -17.79 -0.22 8.08
N SER A 60 -16.85 -0.45 9.00
CA SER A 60 -15.46 -0.03 8.92
C SER A 60 -14.62 -0.90 9.88
N PHE A 61 -13.30 -0.72 9.85
CA PHE A 61 -12.36 -1.41 10.74
C PHE A 61 -11.48 -0.40 11.47
N LEU A 62 -10.87 -0.82 12.58
CA LEU A 62 -10.03 0.05 13.41
C LEU A 62 -8.93 0.72 12.58
N ASP A 63 -8.14 -0.07 11.85
CA ASP A 63 -6.97 0.43 11.14
C ASP A 63 -7.34 1.22 9.87
N HIS A 64 -8.32 0.74 9.08
CA HIS A 64 -8.68 1.36 7.80
C HIS A 64 -10.18 1.25 7.46
N PRO A 65 -10.68 2.16 6.61
CA PRO A 65 -12.00 2.07 5.99
C PRO A 65 -12.25 0.78 5.18
N PRO A 66 -13.51 0.45 4.83
CA PRO A 66 -13.90 -0.91 4.41
C PRO A 66 -13.57 -1.29 2.96
N VAL A 67 -13.26 -0.34 2.07
CA VAL A 67 -13.21 -0.63 0.62
C VAL A 67 -12.15 -1.69 0.26
N ILE A 68 -11.04 -1.78 1.00
CA ILE A 68 -10.04 -2.86 0.80
C ILE A 68 -10.63 -4.25 1.06
N ALA A 69 -11.49 -4.39 2.07
CA ALA A 69 -12.18 -5.63 2.36
C ALA A 69 -13.18 -5.99 1.24
N TRP A 70 -13.83 -4.98 0.64
CA TRP A 70 -14.72 -5.19 -0.51
C TRP A 70 -13.96 -5.59 -1.77
N PHE A 71 -12.78 -5.03 -2.01
CA PHE A 71 -11.89 -5.42 -3.11
C PHE A 71 -11.48 -6.89 -2.99
N ILE A 72 -11.08 -7.30 -1.79
CA ILE A 72 -10.73 -8.71 -1.53
C ILE A 72 -11.96 -9.61 -1.69
N ARG A 73 -13.13 -9.19 -1.20
CA ARG A 73 -14.38 -9.94 -1.39
C ARG A 73 -14.75 -10.10 -2.87
N PHE A 74 -14.58 -9.05 -3.67
CA PHE A 74 -14.79 -9.11 -5.11
C PHE A 74 -13.89 -10.14 -5.78
N GLY A 75 -12.58 -10.13 -5.50
CA GLY A 75 -11.66 -11.08 -6.12
C GLY A 75 -11.86 -12.53 -5.62
N THR A 76 -12.11 -12.72 -4.32
CA THR A 76 -12.37 -14.05 -3.74
C THR A 76 -13.73 -14.62 -4.14
N ALA A 77 -14.71 -13.80 -4.52
CA ALA A 77 -15.95 -14.28 -5.12
C ALA A 77 -15.74 -14.90 -6.51
N ILE A 78 -14.69 -14.51 -7.23
CA ILE A 78 -14.38 -15.01 -8.58
C ILE A 78 -13.42 -16.21 -8.52
N PHE A 79 -12.35 -16.10 -7.73
CA PHE A 79 -11.25 -17.08 -7.70
C PHE A 79 -11.14 -17.86 -6.37
N GLY A 80 -12.14 -17.74 -5.49
CA GLY A 80 -12.12 -18.35 -4.16
C GLY A 80 -11.09 -17.71 -3.22
N ASP A 81 -10.93 -18.30 -2.03
CA ASP A 81 -9.91 -17.90 -1.05
C ASP A 81 -8.50 -18.38 -1.46
N THR A 82 -8.04 -17.91 -2.61
CA THR A 82 -6.71 -18.17 -3.19
C THR A 82 -5.84 -16.91 -3.15
N ASN A 83 -4.51 -17.08 -3.27
CA ASN A 83 -3.57 -15.94 -3.33
C ASN A 83 -3.98 -14.94 -4.43
N LEU A 84 -4.34 -15.46 -5.62
CA LEU A 84 -4.85 -14.65 -6.73
C LEU A 84 -6.19 -13.98 -6.38
N GLY A 85 -7.14 -14.71 -5.80
CA GLY A 85 -8.45 -14.16 -5.44
C GLY A 85 -8.35 -12.95 -4.52
N VAL A 86 -7.47 -12.98 -3.52
CA VAL A 86 -7.28 -11.84 -2.61
C VAL A 86 -6.69 -10.61 -3.33
N ARG A 87 -5.84 -10.82 -4.32
CA ARG A 87 -5.07 -9.77 -5.00
C ARG A 87 -5.66 -9.30 -6.33
N PHE A 88 -6.64 -10.02 -6.87
CA PHE A 88 -7.17 -9.80 -8.21
C PHE A 88 -7.70 -8.38 -8.42
N ALA A 89 -8.40 -7.83 -7.43
CA ALA A 89 -8.91 -6.47 -7.47
C ALA A 89 -7.80 -5.41 -7.64
N GLY A 90 -6.58 -5.68 -7.14
CA GLY A 90 -5.45 -4.79 -7.33
C GLY A 90 -4.93 -4.73 -8.76
N ILE A 91 -5.00 -5.86 -9.48
CA ILE A 91 -4.65 -5.92 -10.91
C ILE A 91 -5.67 -5.11 -11.72
N VAL A 92 -6.96 -5.23 -11.39
CA VAL A 92 -8.03 -4.42 -12.00
C VAL A 92 -7.86 -2.94 -11.66
N ALA A 93 -7.53 -2.61 -10.41
CA ALA A 93 -7.28 -1.23 -9.97
C ALA A 93 -6.12 -0.58 -10.73
N MET A 94 -5.05 -1.32 -11.00
CA MET A 94 -3.93 -0.86 -11.82
C MET A 94 -4.38 -0.54 -13.26
N LEU A 95 -5.14 -1.43 -13.89
CA LEU A 95 -5.69 -1.21 -15.22
C LEU A 95 -6.58 0.04 -15.27
N VAL A 96 -7.52 0.18 -14.33
CA VAL A 96 -8.41 1.36 -14.23
C VAL A 96 -7.59 2.64 -14.07
N THR A 97 -6.57 2.62 -13.20
CA THR A 97 -5.68 3.75 -12.99
C THR A 97 -4.96 4.15 -14.28
N GLN A 98 -4.43 3.18 -15.03
CA GLN A 98 -3.75 3.43 -16.30
C GLN A 98 -4.69 4.01 -17.37
N LEU A 99 -5.92 3.50 -17.48
CA LEU A 99 -6.91 4.03 -18.42
C LEU A 99 -7.28 5.48 -18.09
N LEU A 100 -7.47 5.81 -16.81
CA LEU A 100 -7.76 7.16 -16.35
C LEU A 100 -6.56 8.11 -16.61
N LEU A 101 -5.34 7.67 -16.33
CA LEU A 101 -4.12 8.44 -16.63
C LEU A 101 -3.96 8.71 -18.13
N ALA A 102 -4.17 7.68 -18.96
CA ALA A 102 -4.14 7.82 -20.41
C ALA A 102 -5.16 8.86 -20.89
N ASP A 103 -6.39 8.82 -20.38
CA ASP A 103 -7.43 9.78 -20.76
C ASP A 103 -7.14 11.20 -20.26
N ILE A 104 -6.64 11.37 -19.03
CA ILE A 104 -6.17 12.67 -18.51
C ILE A 104 -5.12 13.26 -19.45
N VAL A 105 -4.04 12.52 -19.73
CA VAL A 105 -2.93 13.05 -20.53
C VAL A 105 -3.33 13.27 -21.97
N ARG A 106 -4.15 12.38 -22.55
CA ARG A 106 -4.68 12.54 -23.91
C ARG A 106 -5.47 13.84 -24.07
N ARG A 107 -6.36 14.15 -23.12
CA ARG A 107 -7.22 15.35 -23.15
C ARG A 107 -6.43 16.64 -23.01
N VAL A 108 -5.38 16.63 -22.20
CA VAL A 108 -4.55 17.84 -21.99
C VAL A 108 -3.59 18.07 -23.15
N THR A 109 -2.95 16.99 -23.64
CA THR A 109 -1.83 17.13 -24.59
C THR A 109 -2.24 16.97 -26.05
N HIS A 110 -3.25 16.13 -26.31
CA HIS A 110 -3.58 15.58 -27.63
C HIS A 110 -2.39 14.88 -28.31
N ASP A 111 -1.43 14.37 -27.52
CA ASP A 111 -0.21 13.74 -28.01
C ASP A 111 -0.13 12.27 -27.59
N VAL A 112 -0.11 11.37 -28.57
CA VAL A 112 0.00 9.92 -28.38
C VAL A 112 1.30 9.52 -27.66
N ARG A 113 2.38 10.28 -27.82
CA ARG A 113 3.66 10.02 -27.17
C ARG A 113 3.60 10.31 -25.68
N ALA A 114 2.85 11.35 -25.29
CA ALA A 114 2.60 11.65 -23.88
C ALA A 114 1.73 10.57 -23.22
N VAL A 115 0.72 10.07 -23.94
CA VAL A 115 -0.11 8.94 -23.51
C VAL A 115 0.73 7.67 -23.33
N ALA A 116 1.61 7.35 -24.30
CA ALA A 116 2.55 6.24 -24.17
C ALA A 116 3.44 6.39 -22.94
N LEU A 117 3.98 7.59 -22.69
CA LEU A 117 4.87 7.85 -21.56
C LEU A 117 4.15 7.70 -20.21
N VAL A 118 2.94 8.25 -20.05
CA VAL A 118 2.19 8.12 -18.78
C VAL A 118 1.77 6.69 -18.49
N LEU A 119 1.57 5.87 -19.52
CA LEU A 119 1.27 4.45 -19.35
C LEU A 119 2.50 3.63 -18.92
N LEU A 120 3.69 4.00 -19.41
CA LEU A 120 4.94 3.29 -19.10
C LEU A 120 5.59 3.70 -17.77
N MET A 121 5.37 4.94 -17.27
CA MET A 121 5.97 5.37 -16.00
C MET A 121 5.52 4.54 -14.78
N PRO A 122 4.22 4.20 -14.61
CA PRO A 122 3.81 3.24 -13.59
C PRO A 122 4.49 1.88 -13.74
N GLU A 123 4.70 1.39 -14.97
CA GLU A 123 5.40 0.12 -15.20
C GLU A 123 6.86 0.14 -14.77
N ALA A 124 7.48 1.32 -14.82
CA ALA A 124 8.87 1.54 -14.40
C ALA A 124 9.04 1.78 -12.89
N ALA A 125 7.95 2.05 -12.16
CA ALA A 125 7.97 2.26 -10.72
C ALA A 125 7.64 0.96 -9.99
N LEU A 126 8.53 0.44 -9.15
CA LEU A 126 8.37 -0.86 -8.48
C LEU A 126 7.01 -1.03 -7.80
N TYR A 127 6.53 0.00 -7.10
CA TYR A 127 5.24 -0.07 -6.41
C TYR A 127 4.09 -0.36 -7.37
N TYR A 128 4.08 0.28 -8.53
CA TYR A 128 3.00 0.15 -9.51
C TYR A 128 3.24 -1.02 -10.46
N GLY A 129 4.46 -1.12 -11.01
CA GLY A 129 4.97 -2.15 -11.91
C GLY A 129 4.76 -3.56 -11.41
N LEU A 130 4.88 -3.77 -10.09
CA LEU A 130 4.75 -5.09 -9.49
C LEU A 130 3.88 -5.09 -8.23
N LEU A 131 4.13 -4.19 -7.27
CA LEU A 131 3.54 -4.30 -5.92
C LEU A 131 2.08 -3.85 -5.82
N MET A 132 1.47 -3.32 -6.88
CA MET A 132 0.01 -3.17 -6.99
C MET A 132 -0.71 -4.53 -7.00
N ALA A 133 0.04 -5.60 -7.27
CA ALA A 133 -0.41 -6.97 -7.06
C ALA A 133 -0.41 -7.39 -5.58
N LYS A 134 0.24 -6.65 -4.66
CA LYS A 134 0.11 -6.83 -3.21
C LYS A 134 -1.09 -6.00 -2.74
N VAL A 135 -2.09 -6.64 -2.15
CA VAL A 135 -3.31 -5.93 -1.74
C VAL A 135 -3.03 -5.07 -0.50
N SER A 136 -3.32 -3.77 -0.59
CA SER A 136 -3.22 -2.83 0.53
C SER A 136 -4.28 -1.74 0.40
N PRO A 137 -4.57 -0.95 1.45
CA PRO A 137 -5.54 0.14 1.36
C PRO A 137 -5.22 1.17 0.25
N ASP A 138 -3.94 1.33 -0.10
CA ASP A 138 -3.50 2.21 -1.21
C ASP A 138 -3.97 1.70 -2.58
N VAL A 139 -4.04 0.38 -2.77
CA VAL A 139 -4.55 -0.24 -4.00
C VAL A 139 -6.01 0.11 -4.24
N ALA A 140 -6.80 0.24 -3.16
CA ALA A 140 -8.17 0.74 -3.23
C ALA A 140 -8.22 2.27 -3.43
N LEU A 141 -7.38 3.02 -2.71
CA LEU A 141 -7.35 4.48 -2.76
C LEU A 141 -7.00 5.02 -4.16
N ILE A 142 -5.94 4.50 -4.77
CA ILE A 142 -5.33 5.05 -5.99
C ILE A 142 -6.30 5.20 -7.17
N PRO A 143 -7.08 4.19 -7.58
CA PRO A 143 -8.01 4.35 -8.71
C PRO A 143 -9.06 5.43 -8.43
N PHE A 144 -9.57 5.55 -7.20
CA PHE A 144 -10.55 6.57 -6.84
C PHE A 144 -9.93 7.97 -6.74
N ALA A 145 -8.70 8.10 -6.22
CA ALA A 145 -7.96 9.36 -6.23
C ALA A 145 -7.70 9.85 -7.66
N VAL A 146 -7.29 8.96 -8.56
CA VAL A 146 -7.07 9.29 -9.97
C VAL A 146 -8.40 9.56 -10.69
N ALA A 147 -9.48 8.87 -10.36
CA ALA A 147 -10.82 9.14 -10.90
C ALA A 147 -11.36 10.52 -10.47
N MET A 148 -11.09 10.94 -9.23
CA MET A 148 -11.39 12.30 -8.77
C MET A 148 -10.63 13.34 -9.60
N ILE A 149 -9.31 13.16 -9.79
CA ILE A 149 -8.49 14.04 -10.63
C ILE A 149 -9.01 14.05 -12.07
N TRP A 150 -9.32 12.88 -12.63
CA TRP A 150 -9.87 12.72 -13.97
C TRP A 150 -11.20 13.50 -14.13
N ALA A 151 -12.10 13.41 -13.16
CA ALA A 151 -13.36 14.17 -13.19
C ALA A 151 -13.10 15.68 -13.19
N LEU A 152 -12.16 16.18 -12.38
CA LEU A 152 -11.78 17.60 -12.37
C LEU A 152 -11.08 18.04 -13.68
N VAL A 153 -10.35 17.15 -14.35
CA VAL A 153 -9.82 17.43 -15.70
C VAL A 153 -10.95 17.45 -16.74
N ARG A 154 -11.94 16.56 -16.64
CA ARG A 154 -13.12 16.59 -17.52
C ARG A 154 -13.94 17.87 -17.36
N LEU A 155 -14.00 18.40 -16.13
CA LEU A 155 -14.62 19.70 -15.85
C LEU A 155 -13.92 20.83 -16.62
N THR A 156 -12.57 20.84 -16.70
CA THR A 156 -11.83 21.92 -17.38
C THR A 156 -12.06 21.92 -18.88
N GLU A 157 -12.18 20.73 -19.48
CA GLU A 157 -12.38 20.56 -20.92
C GLU A 157 -13.83 20.81 -21.34
N SER A 158 -14.79 20.24 -20.63
CA SER A 158 -16.22 20.28 -21.03
C SER A 158 -17.00 21.46 -20.44
N ASN A 159 -16.47 22.09 -19.39
CA ASN A 159 -17.16 23.12 -18.59
C ASN A 159 -18.50 22.65 -17.97
N ASP A 160 -18.76 21.33 -17.95
CA ASP A 160 -19.95 20.73 -17.37
C ASP A 160 -19.80 20.59 -15.86
N ALA A 161 -20.59 21.35 -15.10
CA ALA A 161 -20.52 21.41 -13.65
C ALA A 161 -20.80 20.06 -12.96
N ARG A 162 -21.47 19.11 -13.63
CA ARG A 162 -21.78 17.78 -13.08
C ARG A 162 -20.53 16.96 -12.77
N TRP A 163 -19.39 17.27 -13.39
CA TRP A 163 -18.11 16.66 -13.06
C TRP A 163 -17.65 16.92 -11.62
N TRP A 164 -18.11 18.00 -10.98
CA TRP A 164 -17.92 18.18 -9.55
C TRP A 164 -18.58 17.06 -8.75
N LEU A 165 -19.80 16.66 -9.11
CA LEU A 165 -20.53 15.60 -8.39
C LEU A 165 -19.80 14.26 -8.52
N ALA A 166 -19.30 13.94 -9.72
CA ALA A 166 -18.46 12.77 -9.94
C ALA A 166 -17.16 12.83 -9.10
N ALA A 167 -16.49 13.99 -9.05
CA ALA A 167 -15.33 14.20 -8.18
C ALA A 167 -15.68 13.98 -6.70
N GLY A 168 -16.86 14.42 -6.24
CA GLY A 168 -17.37 14.18 -4.90
C GLY A 168 -17.57 12.69 -4.59
N VAL A 169 -18.17 11.92 -5.50
CA VAL A 169 -18.32 10.46 -5.36
C VAL A 169 -16.95 9.80 -5.23
N PHE A 170 -16.02 10.11 -6.13
CA PHE A 170 -14.68 9.51 -6.10
C PHE A 170 -13.86 9.95 -4.88
N ALA A 171 -14.01 11.19 -4.40
CA ALA A 171 -13.40 11.66 -3.17
C ALA A 171 -13.92 10.90 -1.94
N GLY A 172 -15.24 10.66 -1.88
CA GLY A 172 -15.85 9.83 -0.84
C GLY A 172 -15.35 8.39 -0.86
N LEU A 173 -15.27 7.77 -2.04
CA LEU A 173 -14.72 6.41 -2.20
C LEU A 173 -13.23 6.32 -1.85
N ALA A 174 -12.45 7.35 -2.19
CA ALA A 174 -11.05 7.47 -1.80
C ALA A 174 -10.90 7.56 -0.27
N LEU A 175 -11.69 8.40 0.40
CA LEU A 175 -11.75 8.48 1.87
C LEU A 175 -12.19 7.14 2.50
N SER A 176 -13.18 6.48 1.91
CA SER A 176 -13.64 5.14 2.30
C SER A 176 -12.65 4.01 1.97
N SER A 177 -11.53 4.32 1.31
CA SER A 177 -10.42 3.38 1.09
C SER A 177 -9.30 3.61 2.09
N LYS A 178 -8.90 4.86 2.33
CA LYS A 178 -7.83 5.22 3.26
C LYS A 178 -7.92 6.69 3.66
N PHE A 179 -7.84 6.97 4.96
CA PHE A 179 -7.97 8.33 5.51
C PHE A 179 -6.96 9.34 4.93
N THR A 180 -5.79 8.88 4.48
CA THR A 180 -4.77 9.74 3.85
C THR A 180 -5.25 10.40 2.55
N ALA A 181 -6.36 9.93 1.94
CA ALA A 181 -7.02 10.60 0.82
C ALA A 181 -7.34 12.07 1.11
N GLY A 182 -7.58 12.43 2.39
CA GLY A 182 -7.81 13.81 2.81
C GLY A 182 -6.67 14.77 2.45
N MET A 183 -5.45 14.27 2.25
CA MET A 183 -4.30 15.07 1.79
C MET A 183 -4.43 15.58 0.36
N LEU A 184 -5.41 15.11 -0.41
CA LEU A 184 -5.73 15.63 -1.74
C LEU A 184 -6.69 16.82 -1.68
N LEU A 185 -7.31 17.11 -0.53
CA LEU A 185 -8.21 18.26 -0.37
C LEU A 185 -7.53 19.59 -0.72
N PRO A 186 -6.27 19.87 -0.31
CA PRO A 186 -5.58 21.09 -0.73
C PRO A 186 -5.40 21.19 -2.24
N ALA A 187 -5.26 20.07 -2.96
CA ALA A 187 -5.16 20.06 -4.42
C ALA A 187 -6.50 20.43 -5.09
N ALA A 188 -7.61 19.85 -4.62
CA ALA A 188 -8.95 20.19 -5.08
C ALA A 188 -9.32 21.66 -4.74
N ALA A 189 -8.93 22.13 -3.56
CA ALA A 189 -9.12 23.51 -3.14
C ALA A 189 -8.29 24.48 -4.01
N ALA A 190 -7.00 24.18 -4.25
CA ALA A 190 -6.15 24.99 -5.10
C ALA A 190 -6.68 25.06 -6.54
N PHE A 191 -7.15 23.93 -7.08
CA PHE A 191 -7.81 23.84 -8.39
C PHE A 191 -9.04 24.77 -8.50
N MET A 192 -9.82 24.89 -7.42
CA MET A 192 -10.99 25.78 -7.38
C MET A 192 -10.61 27.25 -7.19
N LEU A 193 -9.71 27.54 -6.25
CA LEU A 193 -9.50 28.88 -5.68
C LEU A 193 -8.43 29.71 -6.40
N VAL A 194 -7.45 29.07 -7.03
CA VAL A 194 -6.29 29.77 -7.62
C VAL A 194 -6.58 30.26 -9.06
N PRO A 195 -7.19 29.48 -9.96
CA PRO A 195 -7.44 29.95 -11.32
C PRO A 195 -8.47 31.08 -11.37
N LYS A 196 -8.47 31.85 -12.46
CA LYS A 196 -9.35 33.02 -12.65
C LYS A 196 -10.85 32.69 -12.54
N TRP A 197 -11.23 31.43 -12.75
CA TRP A 197 -12.61 30.95 -12.64
C TRP A 197 -13.15 30.82 -11.21
N ARG A 198 -12.37 31.15 -10.18
CA ARG A 198 -12.73 30.93 -8.76
C ARG A 198 -14.10 31.51 -8.39
N GLY A 199 -14.43 32.70 -8.87
CA GLY A 199 -15.69 33.37 -8.56
C GLY A 199 -16.90 32.59 -9.06
N ARG A 200 -16.79 32.00 -10.26
CA ARG A 200 -17.84 31.15 -10.84
C ARG A 200 -18.12 29.93 -9.98
N TRP A 201 -17.06 29.24 -9.52
CA TRP A 201 -17.22 27.99 -8.78
C TRP A 201 -17.57 28.21 -7.31
N LEU A 202 -17.09 29.29 -6.68
CA LEU A 202 -17.51 29.67 -5.33
C LEU A 202 -19.01 30.00 -5.24
N ALA A 203 -19.54 30.69 -6.26
CA ALA A 203 -20.97 31.01 -6.35
C ALA A 203 -21.84 29.84 -6.84
N SER A 204 -21.22 28.77 -7.36
CA SER A 204 -21.92 27.60 -7.87
C SER A 204 -22.21 26.61 -6.75
N PRO A 205 -23.38 25.94 -6.72
CA PRO A 205 -23.67 24.92 -5.72
C PRO A 205 -22.85 23.64 -5.92
N TYR A 206 -22.32 23.40 -7.12
CA TYR A 206 -21.76 22.11 -7.52
C TYR A 206 -20.53 21.65 -6.71
N PRO A 207 -19.52 22.49 -6.43
CA PRO A 207 -18.39 22.07 -5.57
C PRO A 207 -18.82 21.76 -4.13
N TRP A 208 -19.81 22.47 -3.61
CA TRP A 208 -20.35 22.26 -2.26
C TRP A 208 -21.19 20.99 -2.20
N LEU A 209 -21.99 20.72 -3.23
CA LEU A 209 -22.69 19.45 -3.39
C LEU A 209 -21.71 18.28 -3.55
N ALA A 210 -20.57 18.48 -4.24
CA ALA A 210 -19.52 17.47 -4.31
C ALA A 210 -18.93 17.14 -2.93
N ALA A 211 -18.67 18.15 -2.10
CA ALA A 211 -18.22 17.95 -0.72
C ALA A 211 -19.28 17.21 0.11
N LEU A 212 -20.56 17.56 -0.03
CA LEU A 212 -21.66 16.86 0.62
C LEU A 212 -21.74 15.40 0.18
N ILE A 213 -21.64 15.13 -1.13
CA ILE A 213 -21.63 13.76 -1.68
C ILE A 213 -20.45 12.96 -1.13
N ALA A 214 -19.26 13.55 -1.05
CA ALA A 214 -18.09 12.88 -0.48
C ALA A 214 -18.35 12.45 0.98
N VAL A 215 -18.97 13.32 1.78
CA VAL A 215 -19.37 13.00 3.17
C VAL A 215 -20.43 11.91 3.21
N VAL A 216 -21.45 11.95 2.35
CA VAL A 216 -22.50 10.93 2.28
C VAL A 216 -21.94 9.56 1.89
N VAL A 217 -21.02 9.50 0.93
CA VAL A 217 -20.35 8.24 0.54
C VAL A 217 -19.42 7.72 1.65
N PHE A 218 -18.80 8.62 2.41
CA PHE A 218 -17.97 8.28 3.57
C PHE A 218 -18.78 8.00 4.86
N LEU A 219 -20.10 8.20 4.83
CA LEU A 219 -20.98 8.12 5.99
C LEU A 219 -20.93 6.77 6.74
N PRO A 220 -20.83 5.59 6.07
CA PRO A 220 -20.70 4.32 6.79
C PRO A 220 -19.50 4.28 7.75
N VAL A 221 -18.38 4.91 7.37
CA VAL A 221 -17.18 5.00 8.20
C VAL A 221 -17.41 5.92 9.40
N LEU A 222 -18.13 7.02 9.21
CA LEU A 222 -18.52 7.94 10.28
C LEU A 222 -19.48 7.29 11.27
N ILE A 223 -20.48 6.56 10.79
CA ILE A 223 -21.44 5.83 11.63
C ILE A 223 -20.70 4.78 12.47
N TRP A 224 -19.84 3.98 11.83
CA TRP A 224 -19.05 2.99 12.56
C TRP A 224 -18.18 3.63 13.64
N ASN A 225 -17.47 4.72 13.31
CA ASN A 225 -16.66 5.40 14.29
C ASN A 225 -17.50 5.98 15.43
N TYR A 226 -18.64 6.59 15.15
CA TYR A 226 -19.54 7.11 16.19
C TYR A 226 -20.00 6.00 17.16
N GLN A 227 -20.35 4.83 16.62
CA GLN A 227 -20.74 3.65 17.41
C GLN A 227 -19.60 3.06 18.26
N HIS A 228 -18.35 3.36 17.92
CA HIS A 228 -17.15 2.82 18.56
C HIS A 228 -16.26 3.93 19.16
N ASP A 229 -16.85 5.02 19.65
CA ASP A 229 -16.15 6.13 20.34
C ASP A 229 -14.98 6.75 19.55
N TRP A 230 -15.18 6.86 18.24
CA TRP A 230 -14.22 7.39 17.27
C TRP A 230 -12.90 6.61 17.25
N ALA A 231 -12.94 5.30 17.48
CA ALA A 231 -11.78 4.43 17.63
C ALA A 231 -10.75 4.55 16.49
N SER A 232 -11.18 4.47 15.22
CA SER A 232 -10.25 4.57 14.08
C SER A 232 -9.58 5.94 14.01
N PHE A 233 -10.34 7.03 14.20
CA PHE A 233 -9.75 8.37 14.14
C PHE A 233 -8.79 8.63 15.30
N ARG A 234 -9.12 8.16 16.52
CA ARG A 234 -8.18 8.19 17.66
C ARG A 234 -6.92 7.39 17.36
N PHE A 235 -7.06 6.19 16.81
CA PHE A 235 -5.95 5.34 16.41
C PHE A 235 -5.03 6.04 15.38
N GLN A 236 -5.61 6.66 14.36
CA GLN A 236 -4.86 7.41 13.36
C GLN A 236 -4.23 8.68 13.92
N LEU A 237 -4.93 9.41 14.79
CA LEU A 237 -4.44 10.63 15.41
C LEU A 237 -3.23 10.31 16.29
N VAL A 238 -3.31 9.31 17.17
CA VAL A 238 -2.20 8.89 18.03
C VAL A 238 -0.97 8.51 17.19
N ARG A 239 -1.15 7.80 16.07
CA ARG A 239 -0.06 7.47 15.15
C ARG A 239 0.53 8.70 14.46
N ALA A 240 -0.31 9.66 14.07
CA ALA A 240 0.12 10.87 13.40
C ALA A 240 0.81 11.85 14.35
N THR A 241 0.42 11.90 15.63
CA THR A 241 0.99 12.77 16.67
C THR A 241 2.09 12.10 17.46
N ALA A 242 2.32 10.79 17.31
CA ALA A 242 3.52 10.14 17.82
C ALA A 242 4.75 10.82 17.23
N THR A 243 5.45 11.59 18.05
CA THR A 243 6.68 12.30 17.71
C THR A 243 7.80 11.76 18.56
N HIS A 244 8.84 11.29 17.89
CA HIS A 244 10.11 10.98 18.53
C HIS A 244 11.10 12.12 18.26
N GLU A 245 12.30 12.01 18.84
CA GLU A 245 13.40 12.93 18.55
C GLU A 245 13.67 13.01 17.04
N LEU A 246 14.19 14.17 16.62
CA LEU A 246 14.55 14.39 15.22
C LEU A 246 15.59 13.36 14.78
N SER A 247 15.31 12.66 13.67
CA SER A 247 16.17 11.58 13.20
C SER A 247 16.44 11.69 11.71
N LEU A 248 17.70 11.94 11.35
CA LEU A 248 18.14 11.89 9.95
C LEU A 248 18.02 10.49 9.36
N ARG A 249 18.02 9.45 10.20
CA ARG A 249 17.81 8.07 9.77
C ARG A 249 16.41 7.87 9.20
N THR A 250 15.36 8.36 9.87
CA THR A 250 13.98 8.21 9.38
C THR A 250 13.71 9.02 8.12
N VAL A 251 14.41 10.16 7.95
CA VAL A 251 14.42 10.90 6.68
C VAL A 251 15.09 10.08 5.58
N GLY A 252 16.27 9.52 5.87
CA GLY A 252 16.98 8.62 4.96
C GLY A 252 16.13 7.41 4.55
N ASP A 253 15.42 6.81 5.49
CA ASP A 253 14.47 5.71 5.24
C ASP A 253 13.35 6.16 4.30
N TYR A 254 12.73 7.32 4.55
CA TYR A 254 11.65 7.84 3.70
C TYR A 254 12.12 8.12 2.28
N ILE A 255 13.25 8.82 2.11
CA ILE A 255 13.82 9.13 0.80
C ILE A 255 14.27 7.86 0.08
N GLY A 256 14.93 6.94 0.80
CA GLY A 256 15.33 5.63 0.27
C GLY A 256 14.13 4.81 -0.20
N LEU A 257 13.02 4.83 0.54
CA LEU A 257 11.76 4.20 0.13
C LEU A 257 11.17 4.85 -1.13
N GLN A 258 11.23 6.18 -1.28
CA GLN A 258 10.76 6.82 -2.51
C GLN A 258 11.60 6.39 -3.72
N PHE A 259 12.93 6.34 -3.58
CA PHE A 259 13.80 5.86 -4.65
C PHE A 259 13.59 4.37 -4.97
N GLY A 260 13.39 3.54 -3.94
CA GLY A 260 13.14 2.11 -4.13
C GLY A 260 11.78 1.79 -4.76
N LEU A 261 10.73 2.53 -4.39
CA LEU A 261 9.35 2.26 -4.83
C LEU A 261 8.94 2.99 -6.10
N VAL A 262 9.45 4.21 -6.33
CA VAL A 262 9.19 5.00 -7.54
C VAL A 262 10.28 4.76 -8.59
N GLY A 263 11.53 4.57 -8.18
CA GLY A 263 12.66 4.30 -9.07
C GLY A 263 13.76 5.35 -8.96
N PHE A 264 15.03 4.90 -9.00
CA PHE A 264 16.22 5.73 -8.79
C PHE A 264 16.31 6.93 -9.72
N ILE A 265 16.07 6.71 -11.02
CA ILE A 265 16.09 7.77 -12.04
C ILE A 265 14.69 8.37 -12.24
N LEU A 266 13.64 7.56 -12.08
CA LEU A 266 12.27 8.02 -12.30
C LEU A 266 11.82 9.06 -11.27
N LEU A 267 12.17 8.90 -10.00
CA LEU A 267 11.81 9.85 -8.95
C LEU A 267 12.29 11.29 -9.24
N PRO A 268 13.58 11.57 -9.50
CA PRO A 268 14.03 12.93 -9.79
C PRO A 268 13.45 13.48 -11.10
N VAL A 269 13.21 12.63 -12.11
CA VAL A 269 12.52 13.04 -13.35
C VAL A 269 11.10 13.49 -13.04
N VAL A 270 10.37 12.73 -12.22
CA VAL A 270 8.99 13.05 -11.85
C VAL A 270 8.91 14.29 -10.97
N LEU A 271 9.79 14.41 -9.97
CA LEU A 271 9.86 15.60 -9.13
C LEU A 271 10.18 16.86 -9.95
N SER A 272 11.09 16.77 -10.91
CA SER A 272 11.41 17.89 -11.82
C SER A 272 10.19 18.27 -12.69
N GLY A 273 9.49 17.26 -13.23
CA GLY A 273 8.26 17.46 -14.00
C GLY A 273 7.14 18.10 -13.17
N VAL A 274 6.98 17.67 -11.93
CA VAL A 274 6.02 18.24 -10.95
C VAL A 274 6.39 19.69 -10.62
N ALA A 275 7.66 19.99 -10.34
CA ALA A 275 8.11 21.34 -10.03
C ALA A 275 7.88 22.32 -11.19
N LEU A 276 8.21 21.92 -12.42
CA LEU A 276 7.94 22.73 -13.61
C LEU A 276 6.44 22.90 -13.87
N THR A 277 5.64 21.86 -13.60
CA THR A 277 4.18 21.91 -13.71
C THR A 277 3.58 22.87 -12.68
N ALA A 278 4.07 22.85 -11.44
CA ALA A 278 3.67 23.80 -10.40
C ALA A 278 4.02 25.23 -10.80
N TRP A 279 5.27 25.47 -11.21
CA TRP A 279 5.73 26.79 -11.62
C TRP A 279 4.86 27.36 -12.76
N ARG A 280 4.59 26.56 -13.80
CA ARG A 280 3.70 26.97 -14.91
C ARG A 280 2.27 27.19 -14.42
N GLY A 281 1.74 26.25 -13.64
CA GLY A 281 0.37 26.26 -13.14
C GLY A 281 0.07 27.52 -12.32
N TYR A 282 0.87 27.79 -11.30
CA TYR A 282 0.67 28.95 -10.43
C TYR A 282 1.00 30.28 -11.11
N ARG A 283 1.96 30.31 -12.06
CA ARG A 283 2.27 31.52 -12.83
C ARG A 283 1.18 31.88 -13.84
N ARG A 284 0.59 30.89 -14.51
CA ARG A 284 -0.41 31.08 -15.58
C ARG A 284 -1.86 30.94 -15.10
N GLY A 285 -2.07 30.46 -13.88
CA GLY A 285 -3.40 30.11 -13.37
C GLY A 285 -4.01 28.90 -14.08
N ASP A 286 -3.18 27.96 -14.56
CA ASP A 286 -3.65 26.73 -15.20
C ASP A 286 -4.16 25.75 -14.14
N ALA A 287 -5.46 25.52 -14.14
CA ALA A 287 -6.14 24.70 -13.16
C ALA A 287 -5.62 23.25 -13.12
N VAL A 288 -5.40 22.62 -14.27
CA VAL A 288 -4.96 21.21 -14.32
C VAL A 288 -3.53 21.10 -13.81
N ALA A 289 -2.65 22.01 -14.19
CA ALA A 289 -1.28 22.05 -13.70
C ALA A 289 -1.22 22.26 -12.17
N ILE A 290 -2.07 23.15 -11.63
CA ILE A 290 -2.20 23.36 -10.18
C ILE A 290 -2.70 22.08 -9.50
N LEU A 291 -3.77 21.45 -10.01
CA LEU A 291 -4.31 20.22 -9.43
C LEU A 291 -3.27 19.10 -9.35
N LEU A 292 -2.63 18.78 -10.48
CA LEU A 292 -1.69 17.66 -10.57
C LEU A 292 -0.44 17.90 -9.71
N SER A 293 0.09 19.13 -9.71
CA SER A 293 1.29 19.44 -8.92
C SER A 293 1.00 19.49 -7.43
N THR A 294 -0.10 20.11 -7.00
CA THR A 294 -0.48 20.22 -5.59
C THR A 294 -0.88 18.87 -5.00
N ALA A 295 -1.46 17.97 -5.80
CA ALA A 295 -1.72 16.59 -5.41
C ALA A 295 -0.45 15.78 -5.08
N VAL A 296 0.73 16.26 -5.49
CA VAL A 296 2.03 15.66 -5.15
C VAL A 296 2.75 16.48 -4.08
N ILE A 297 2.90 17.79 -4.27
CA ILE A 297 3.71 18.65 -3.40
C ILE A 297 3.22 18.62 -1.96
N VAL A 298 1.90 18.65 -1.74
CA VAL A 298 1.34 18.68 -0.38
C VAL A 298 1.56 17.35 0.35
N PRO A 299 1.16 16.17 -0.18
CA PRO A 299 1.48 14.91 0.46
C PRO A 299 2.99 14.68 0.62
N PHE A 300 3.79 14.97 -0.41
CA PHE A 300 5.24 14.78 -0.35
C PHE A 300 5.88 15.63 0.74
N GLY A 301 5.50 16.91 0.83
CA GLY A 301 5.96 17.84 1.86
C GLY A 301 5.53 17.42 3.26
N TYR A 302 4.29 16.95 3.42
CA TYR A 302 3.81 16.41 4.69
C TYR A 302 4.60 15.18 5.14
N PHE A 303 4.78 14.18 4.26
CA PHE A 303 5.50 12.97 4.62
C PHE A 303 6.98 13.23 4.83
N PHE A 304 7.59 14.15 4.08
CA PHE A 304 8.95 14.61 4.34
C PHE A 304 9.06 15.25 5.73
N TRP A 305 8.15 16.18 6.08
CA TRP A 305 8.12 16.80 7.40
C TRP A 305 7.92 15.76 8.51
N LYS A 306 6.97 14.82 8.34
CA LYS A 306 6.76 13.73 9.30
C LYS A 306 7.95 12.80 9.40
N SER A 307 8.68 12.57 8.31
CA SER A 307 9.89 11.74 8.31
C SER A 307 11.00 12.25 9.24
N LEU A 308 10.94 13.53 9.63
CA LEU A 308 11.86 14.09 10.62
C LEU A 308 11.72 13.45 12.01
N SER A 309 10.53 12.95 12.38
CA SER A 309 10.22 12.47 13.75
C SER A 309 9.52 11.10 13.79
N LEU A 310 9.18 10.55 12.62
CA LEU A 310 8.43 9.31 12.48
C LEU A 310 8.91 8.54 11.24
N ARG A 311 9.15 7.24 11.37
CA ARG A 311 9.37 6.39 10.20
C ARG A 311 8.07 6.28 9.39
N VAL A 312 8.06 6.88 8.22
CA VAL A 312 6.92 6.83 7.28
C VAL A 312 6.85 5.43 6.67
N GLY A 313 5.65 4.83 6.65
CA GLY A 313 5.43 3.53 6.03
C GLY A 313 5.68 3.55 4.52
N ASP A 314 6.14 2.42 4.00
CA ASP A 314 6.50 2.19 2.59
C ASP A 314 5.41 2.62 1.59
N THR A 315 4.16 2.25 1.86
CA THR A 315 3.02 2.46 0.96
C THR A 315 2.30 3.79 1.17
N TRP A 316 2.50 4.45 2.32
CA TRP A 316 1.74 5.65 2.70
C TRP A 316 1.76 6.79 1.69
N PRO A 317 2.91 7.15 1.09
CA PRO A 317 2.99 8.24 0.13
C PRO A 317 2.58 7.82 -1.28
N MET A 318 2.32 6.54 -1.53
CA MET A 318 2.25 6.05 -2.91
C MET A 318 1.12 6.70 -3.71
N PHE A 319 -0.04 6.97 -3.09
CA PHE A 319 -1.21 7.54 -3.78
C PHE A 319 -0.98 8.84 -4.56
N MET A 320 0.08 9.60 -4.27
CA MET A 320 0.37 10.86 -4.93
C MET A 320 1.01 10.70 -6.32
N TRP A 321 1.82 9.66 -6.53
CA TRP A 321 2.66 9.53 -7.71
C TRP A 321 1.94 9.41 -9.06
N PRO A 322 0.70 8.91 -9.19
CA PRO A 322 -0.02 8.91 -10.48
C PRO A 322 -0.25 10.33 -11.00
N ALA A 323 -0.54 11.28 -10.11
CA ALA A 323 -0.64 12.69 -10.46
C ALA A 323 0.72 13.24 -10.92
N GLY A 324 1.81 12.81 -10.28
CA GLY A 324 3.19 13.15 -10.68
C GLY A 324 3.59 12.58 -12.05
N PHE A 325 3.18 11.36 -12.36
CA PHE A 325 3.37 10.76 -13.69
C PHE A 325 2.59 11.55 -14.75
N ALA A 326 1.32 11.87 -14.51
CA ALA A 326 0.53 12.69 -15.41
C ALA A 326 1.15 14.09 -15.62
N ALA A 327 1.53 14.76 -14.53
CA ALA A 327 2.20 16.07 -14.57
C ALA A 327 3.46 16.03 -15.44
N THR A 328 4.32 15.02 -15.22
CA THR A 328 5.57 14.86 -15.96
C THR A 328 5.34 14.59 -17.45
N ALA A 329 4.42 13.68 -17.79
CA ALA A 329 4.10 13.38 -19.18
C ALA A 329 3.54 14.62 -19.93
N ILE A 330 2.63 15.35 -19.29
CA ILE A 330 2.08 16.61 -19.82
C ILE A 330 3.20 17.64 -19.97
N ASN A 331 4.05 17.81 -18.96
CA ASN A 331 5.12 18.80 -18.96
C ASN A 331 6.07 18.59 -20.14
N ILE A 332 6.51 17.36 -20.37
CA ILE A 332 7.40 16.98 -21.47
C ILE A 332 6.76 17.29 -22.83
N ALA A 333 5.47 17.00 -22.99
CA ALA A 333 4.74 17.31 -24.22
C ALA A 333 4.57 18.82 -24.45
N MET A 334 4.51 19.62 -23.38
CA MET A 334 4.38 21.07 -23.46
C MET A 334 5.72 21.80 -23.67
N LEU A 335 6.87 21.21 -23.33
CA LEU A 335 8.19 21.87 -23.45
C LEU A 335 8.44 22.51 -24.84
N PRO A 336 8.19 21.83 -25.98
CA PRO A 336 8.36 22.45 -27.30
C PRO A 336 7.40 23.60 -27.54
N ARG A 337 6.15 23.49 -27.06
CA ARG A 337 5.12 24.53 -27.21
C ARG A 337 5.45 25.78 -26.38
N ASP A 338 6.17 25.59 -25.28
CA ASP A 338 6.63 26.66 -24.39
C ASP A 338 7.96 27.31 -24.84
N GLY A 339 8.51 26.93 -26.00
CA GLY A 339 9.71 27.56 -26.56
C GLY A 339 11.01 27.21 -25.84
N PHE A 340 11.06 26.10 -25.12
CA PHE A 340 12.31 25.63 -24.49
C PHE A 340 13.36 25.25 -25.55
N PRO A 341 14.66 25.44 -25.25
CA PRO A 341 15.71 25.15 -26.22
C PRO A 341 15.78 23.65 -26.55
N ALA A 342 16.10 23.32 -27.80
CA ALA A 342 16.07 21.94 -28.32
C ALA A 342 16.93 20.97 -27.50
N TRP A 343 18.10 21.40 -27.02
CA TRP A 343 18.98 20.57 -26.18
C TRP A 343 18.32 20.17 -24.87
N MET A 344 17.54 21.06 -24.26
CA MET A 344 16.84 20.77 -23.00
C MET A 344 15.70 19.80 -23.25
N ILE A 345 14.92 20.00 -24.32
CA ILE A 345 13.85 19.08 -24.73
C ILE A 345 14.42 17.67 -24.97
N GLN A 346 15.50 17.57 -25.75
CA GLN A 346 16.15 16.29 -26.04
C GLN A 346 16.70 15.63 -24.79
N SER A 347 17.34 16.40 -23.90
CA SER A 347 17.84 15.91 -22.61
C SER A 347 16.71 15.39 -21.72
N THR A 348 15.61 16.14 -21.57
CA THR A 348 14.46 15.70 -20.77
C THR A 348 13.84 14.41 -21.33
N ILE A 349 13.68 14.31 -22.65
CA ILE A 349 13.17 13.09 -23.30
C ILE A 349 14.13 11.91 -23.10
N ALA A 350 15.45 12.14 -23.21
CA ALA A 350 16.46 11.12 -22.99
C ALA A 350 16.41 10.59 -21.54
N TRP A 351 16.37 11.48 -20.55
CA TRP A 351 16.24 11.11 -19.14
C TRP A 351 14.94 10.36 -18.85
N ALA A 352 13.81 10.77 -19.44
CA ALA A 352 12.54 10.05 -19.30
C ALA A 352 12.61 8.63 -19.88
N LYS A 353 13.25 8.44 -21.05
CA LYS A 353 13.47 7.12 -21.64
C LYS A 353 14.36 6.24 -20.78
N VAL A 354 15.48 6.79 -20.28
CA VAL A 354 16.40 6.08 -19.38
C VAL A 354 15.70 5.72 -18.08
N ALA A 355 14.88 6.62 -17.51
CA ALA A 355 14.09 6.36 -16.32
C ALA A 355 13.11 5.20 -16.51
N VAL A 356 12.37 5.19 -17.63
CA VAL A 356 11.43 4.10 -17.93
C VAL A 356 12.16 2.78 -18.16
N ALA A 357 13.21 2.77 -18.97
CA ALA A 357 13.95 1.56 -19.29
C ALA A 357 14.63 0.95 -18.05
N SER A 358 15.37 1.77 -17.29
CA SER A 358 16.04 1.33 -16.06
C SER A 358 15.05 0.89 -14.99
N GLY A 359 13.92 1.60 -14.85
CA GLY A 359 12.85 1.24 -13.93
C GLY A 359 12.22 -0.11 -14.28
N VAL A 360 11.83 -0.34 -15.55
CA VAL A 360 11.26 -1.63 -15.98
C VAL A 360 12.25 -2.77 -15.75
N VAL A 361 13.54 -2.58 -16.07
CA VAL A 361 14.59 -3.56 -15.78
C VAL A 361 14.67 -3.85 -14.28
N PHE A 362 14.62 -2.81 -13.44
CA PHE A 362 14.61 -2.97 -11.98
C PHE A 362 13.37 -3.73 -11.49
N VAL A 363 12.18 -3.44 -12.01
CA VAL A 363 10.95 -4.17 -11.65
C VAL A 363 11.05 -5.65 -12.04
N ILE A 364 11.56 -5.95 -13.24
CA ILE A 364 11.77 -7.33 -13.68
C ILE A 364 12.80 -8.03 -12.78
N ALA A 365 13.90 -7.36 -12.44
CA ALA A 365 14.91 -7.92 -11.54
C ALA A 365 14.34 -8.25 -10.15
N VAL A 366 13.50 -7.35 -9.59
CA VAL A 366 12.81 -7.60 -8.31
C VAL A 366 11.80 -8.74 -8.44
N PHE A 367 11.04 -8.81 -9.54
CA PHE A 367 10.15 -9.93 -9.83
C PHE A 367 10.92 -11.27 -9.85
N LEU A 368 12.05 -11.33 -10.57
CA LEU A 368 12.88 -12.53 -10.63
C LEU A 368 13.43 -12.90 -9.26
N TYR A 369 13.87 -11.93 -8.45
CA TYR A 369 14.33 -12.18 -7.09
C TYR A 369 13.22 -12.75 -6.18
N TYR A 370 12.02 -12.18 -6.26
CA TYR A 370 10.88 -12.56 -5.43
C TYR A 370 10.28 -13.91 -5.84
N VAL A 371 10.08 -14.14 -7.13
CA VAL A 371 9.32 -15.29 -7.63
C VAL A 371 10.23 -16.45 -8.05
N VAL A 372 11.40 -16.18 -8.64
CA VAL A 372 12.20 -17.20 -9.32
C VAL A 372 13.44 -17.60 -8.53
N ALA A 373 14.14 -16.65 -7.90
CA ALA A 373 15.39 -16.94 -7.23
C ALA A 373 15.18 -17.92 -6.05
N PRO A 374 16.02 -18.95 -5.87
CA PRO A 374 15.90 -19.83 -4.70
C PRO A 374 16.67 -19.31 -3.49
N TRP A 375 17.46 -18.25 -3.65
CA TRP A 375 18.45 -17.81 -2.68
C TRP A 375 17.97 -16.56 -1.93
N ASN A 376 18.43 -16.39 -0.70
CA ASN A 376 18.21 -15.17 0.09
C ASN A 376 19.55 -14.45 0.27
N PHE A 377 19.73 -13.33 -0.44
CA PHE A 377 20.98 -12.56 -0.42
C PHE A 377 21.06 -11.54 0.71
N ILE A 378 19.92 -11.19 1.31
CA ILE A 378 19.81 -10.09 2.28
C ILE A 378 19.43 -10.57 3.68
N GLY A 379 19.45 -11.90 3.90
CA GLY A 379 19.22 -12.55 5.19
C GLY A 379 17.85 -12.21 5.77
N ARG A 380 17.82 -11.84 7.05
CA ARG A 380 16.59 -11.44 7.75
C ARG A 380 15.98 -10.12 7.24
N ALA A 381 16.72 -9.37 6.43
CA ALA A 381 16.20 -8.15 5.78
C ALA A 381 15.24 -8.45 4.63
N ASP A 382 15.12 -9.72 4.22
CA ASP A 382 14.31 -10.09 3.07
C ASP A 382 12.84 -9.70 3.30
N PRO A 383 12.29 -8.80 2.46
CA PRO A 383 10.95 -8.27 2.66
C PRO A 383 9.86 -9.32 2.42
N ILE A 384 10.15 -10.41 1.69
CA ILE A 384 9.27 -11.58 1.61
C ILE A 384 9.53 -12.50 2.80
N GLY A 385 10.80 -12.76 3.09
CA GLY A 385 11.20 -13.68 4.15
C GLY A 385 10.63 -13.32 5.52
N GLY A 386 10.56 -12.03 5.85
CA GLY A 386 9.92 -11.56 7.09
C GLY A 386 8.46 -11.98 7.25
N GLU A 387 7.77 -12.43 6.20
CA GLU A 387 6.34 -12.76 6.21
C GLU A 387 5.99 -14.10 5.55
N ALA A 388 6.95 -14.76 4.88
CA ALA A 388 6.78 -16.08 4.27
C ALA A 388 7.03 -17.24 5.26
N GLY A 389 6.81 -18.48 4.81
CA GLY A 389 7.14 -19.70 5.56
C GLY A 389 6.17 -20.07 6.68
N TYR A 390 5.01 -19.39 6.79
CA TYR A 390 4.02 -19.68 7.83
C TYR A 390 3.42 -21.09 7.75
N GLU A 391 3.48 -21.74 6.59
CA GLU A 391 3.10 -23.16 6.43
C GLU A 391 3.84 -24.05 7.45
N GLN A 392 5.12 -23.79 7.72
CA GLN A 392 5.90 -24.51 8.73
C GLN A 392 5.30 -24.39 10.13
N VAL A 393 4.77 -23.21 10.50
CA VAL A 393 4.12 -23.01 11.80
C VAL A 393 2.74 -23.67 11.83
N VAL A 394 2.00 -23.59 10.73
CA VAL A 394 0.65 -24.15 10.59
C VAL A 394 0.67 -25.67 10.63
N GLU A 395 1.58 -26.32 9.92
CA GLU A 395 1.71 -27.79 9.92
C GLU A 395 1.95 -28.33 11.33
N ARG A 396 2.86 -27.69 12.07
CA ARG A 396 3.17 -28.08 13.46
C ARG A 396 2.00 -27.76 14.39
N ALA A 397 1.32 -26.63 14.21
CA ALA A 397 0.11 -26.31 14.96
C ALA A 397 -1.01 -27.33 14.70
N GLN A 398 -1.23 -27.73 13.44
CA GLN A 398 -2.22 -28.74 13.06
C GLN A 398 -1.92 -30.11 13.69
N ALA A 399 -0.64 -30.50 13.72
CA ALA A 399 -0.21 -31.73 14.40
C ALA A 399 -0.46 -31.67 15.91
N GLN A 400 -0.19 -30.52 16.55
CA GLN A 400 -0.44 -30.35 17.99
C GLN A 400 -1.94 -30.30 18.33
N LEU A 401 -2.79 -29.71 17.48
CA LEU A 401 -4.25 -29.76 17.64
C LEU A 401 -4.73 -31.22 17.68
N GLN A 402 -4.29 -32.06 16.74
CA GLN A 402 -4.64 -33.48 16.68
C GLN A 402 -4.10 -34.25 17.90
N LYS A 403 -2.84 -34.02 18.28
CA LYS A 403 -2.18 -34.72 19.39
C LYS A 403 -2.79 -34.39 20.75
N THR A 404 -3.16 -33.14 20.99
CA THR A 404 -3.59 -32.65 22.30
C THR A 404 -5.11 -32.68 22.50
N GLY A 405 -5.87 -32.87 21.41
CA GLY A 405 -7.32 -32.71 21.40
C GLY A 405 -7.77 -31.24 21.50
N ALA A 406 -6.85 -30.28 21.29
CA ALA A 406 -7.21 -28.88 21.26
C ALA A 406 -8.07 -28.57 20.02
N THR A 407 -9.08 -27.73 20.20
CA THR A 407 -10.14 -27.48 19.20
C THR A 407 -10.11 -26.06 18.63
N TRP A 408 -9.28 -25.19 19.19
CA TRP A 408 -9.16 -23.79 18.79
C TRP A 408 -7.74 -23.27 19.04
N ILE A 409 -7.40 -22.12 18.44
CA ILE A 409 -6.07 -21.50 18.55
C ILE A 409 -6.19 -20.10 19.18
N ALA A 410 -5.33 -19.82 20.16
CA ALA A 410 -5.08 -18.49 20.72
C ALA A 410 -3.81 -17.89 20.13
N THR A 411 -3.76 -16.56 19.97
CA THR A 411 -2.52 -15.83 19.68
C THR A 411 -2.57 -14.41 20.27
N THR A 412 -1.43 -13.72 20.31
CA THR A 412 -1.29 -12.35 20.87
C THR A 412 -0.83 -11.32 19.83
N ASP A 413 -0.79 -11.71 18.55
CA ASP A 413 -0.32 -10.90 17.44
C ASP A 413 -1.27 -11.02 16.25
N TYR A 414 -1.68 -9.87 15.69
CA TYR A 414 -2.69 -9.82 14.63
C TYR A 414 -2.19 -10.45 13.33
N ARG A 415 -0.87 -10.45 13.09
CA ARG A 415 -0.27 -11.08 11.91
C ARG A 415 -0.35 -12.60 12.02
N THR A 416 0.03 -13.13 13.18
CA THR A 416 -0.09 -14.56 13.49
C THR A 416 -1.56 -15.00 13.41
N TYR A 417 -2.47 -14.22 13.98
CA TYR A 417 -3.93 -14.45 13.87
C TYR A 417 -4.39 -14.53 12.41
N ALA A 418 -4.01 -13.56 11.61
CA ALA A 418 -4.40 -13.47 10.21
C ALA A 418 -3.86 -14.64 9.38
N MET A 419 -2.58 -14.99 9.55
CA MET A 419 -1.96 -16.08 8.82
C MET A 419 -2.55 -17.44 9.22
N LEU A 420 -2.79 -17.67 10.52
CA LEU A 420 -3.46 -18.90 10.96
C LEU A 420 -4.88 -18.99 10.37
N ARG A 421 -5.70 -17.93 10.46
CA ARG A 421 -7.03 -17.93 9.82
C ARG A 421 -6.95 -18.18 8.32
N TRP A 422 -5.97 -17.58 7.63
CA TRP A 422 -5.77 -17.76 6.20
C TRP A 422 -5.47 -19.22 5.84
N PHE A 423 -4.54 -19.87 6.54
CA PHE A 423 -4.17 -21.26 6.25
C PHE A 423 -5.23 -22.26 6.70
N PHE A 424 -5.85 -22.06 7.86
CA PHE A 424 -6.94 -22.92 8.34
C PHE A 424 -8.28 -22.64 7.64
N LYS A 425 -8.42 -21.53 6.90
CA LYS A 425 -9.65 -21.11 6.19
C LYS A 425 -10.89 -21.14 7.09
N ASP A 426 -10.76 -20.59 8.30
CA ASP A 426 -11.80 -20.60 9.35
C ASP A 426 -12.31 -22.00 9.78
N ARG A 427 -11.65 -23.10 9.39
CA ARG A 427 -12.01 -24.47 9.83
C ARG A 427 -11.67 -24.73 11.30
N VAL A 428 -10.68 -24.01 11.83
CA VAL A 428 -10.31 -24.00 13.24
C VAL A 428 -10.54 -22.57 13.76
N PRO A 429 -11.31 -22.38 14.85
CA PRO A 429 -11.44 -21.07 15.47
C PRO A 429 -10.08 -20.54 15.89
N VAL A 430 -9.74 -19.33 15.44
CA VAL A 430 -8.52 -18.62 15.86
C VAL A 430 -8.94 -17.33 16.54
N VAL A 431 -8.38 -17.04 17.71
CA VAL A 431 -8.68 -15.84 18.49
C VAL A 431 -7.37 -15.12 18.84
N GLN A 432 -7.24 -13.88 18.39
CA GLN A 432 -6.28 -12.97 19.02
C GLN A 432 -6.87 -12.51 20.35
N ILE A 433 -6.18 -12.81 21.45
CA ILE A 433 -6.72 -12.63 22.80
C ILE A 433 -6.54 -11.21 23.35
N ASN A 434 -5.54 -10.48 22.86
CA ASN A 434 -5.26 -9.09 23.21
C ASN A 434 -5.67 -8.15 22.06
N GLU A 435 -5.62 -6.85 22.32
CA GLU A 435 -6.03 -5.82 21.36
C GLU A 435 -7.44 -6.07 20.79
N ARG A 436 -8.36 -6.60 21.61
CA ARG A 436 -9.71 -7.02 21.18
C ARG A 436 -10.51 -5.90 20.52
N GLY A 437 -10.22 -4.63 20.83
CA GLY A 437 -10.78 -3.47 20.14
C GLY A 437 -10.53 -3.42 18.63
N ARG A 438 -9.62 -4.24 18.08
CA ARG A 438 -9.44 -4.40 16.62
C ARG A 438 -10.58 -5.17 15.95
N PHE A 439 -11.26 -6.03 16.71
CA PHE A 439 -12.19 -7.03 16.19
C PHE A 439 -13.65 -6.68 16.51
N GLU A 440 -13.94 -5.40 16.75
CA GLU A 440 -15.29 -4.93 17.02
C GLU A 440 -16.19 -5.12 15.80
N GLY A 441 -17.36 -5.73 16.02
CA GLY A 441 -18.29 -6.07 14.95
C GLY A 441 -17.92 -7.31 14.14
N PHE A 442 -16.90 -8.08 14.54
CA PHE A 442 -16.59 -9.37 13.93
C PHE A 442 -17.60 -10.42 14.38
N ARG A 443 -17.89 -11.38 13.51
CA ARG A 443 -18.80 -12.50 13.83
C ARG A 443 -18.19 -13.43 14.88
N ASP A 444 -19.05 -14.27 15.47
CA ASP A 444 -18.62 -15.35 16.36
C ASP A 444 -17.62 -16.28 15.62
N PRO A 445 -16.38 -16.46 16.13
CA PRO A 445 -15.38 -17.33 15.51
C PRO A 445 -15.66 -18.83 15.70
N GLY A 446 -16.73 -19.20 16.40
CA GLY A 446 -17.08 -20.59 16.72
C GLY A 446 -16.94 -20.88 18.21
N MET A 447 -17.53 -20.06 19.08
CA MET A 447 -17.39 -20.18 20.54
C MET A 447 -17.82 -21.54 21.11
N ASN A 448 -18.66 -22.30 20.41
CA ASN A 448 -19.03 -23.67 20.79
C ASN A 448 -17.83 -24.63 20.82
N ALA A 449 -16.86 -24.43 19.92
CA ALA A 449 -15.62 -25.19 19.89
C ALA A 449 -14.52 -24.57 20.79
N ILE A 450 -14.79 -23.44 21.44
CA ILE A 450 -13.83 -22.76 22.32
C ILE A 450 -14.18 -23.01 23.79
N ARG A 451 -15.44 -22.76 24.17
CA ARG A 451 -15.88 -22.78 25.56
C ARG A 451 -15.74 -24.18 26.14
N GLY A 452 -15.03 -24.30 27.26
CA GLY A 452 -14.83 -25.57 27.97
C GLY A 452 -13.90 -26.57 27.28
N HIS A 453 -13.27 -26.20 26.16
CA HIS A 453 -12.37 -27.06 25.42
C HIS A 453 -10.93 -26.56 25.50
N ALA A 454 -9.97 -27.49 25.40
CA ALA A 454 -8.55 -27.13 25.31
C ALA A 454 -8.26 -26.35 24.03
N GLY A 455 -7.40 -25.34 24.13
CA GLY A 455 -6.88 -24.57 23.00
C GLY A 455 -5.39 -24.82 22.78
N LEU A 456 -4.88 -24.32 21.66
CA LEU A 456 -3.45 -24.23 21.37
C LEU A 456 -3.06 -22.75 21.34
N TYR A 457 -2.09 -22.34 22.13
CA TYR A 457 -1.48 -21.02 21.98
C TYR A 457 -0.33 -21.10 20.97
N VAL A 458 -0.38 -20.21 19.96
CA VAL A 458 0.69 -20.01 18.99
C VAL A 458 1.22 -18.59 19.15
N GLY A 459 2.38 -18.47 19.80
CA GLY A 459 3.00 -17.19 20.14
C GLY A 459 4.37 -17.03 19.50
N ARG A 460 4.60 -15.92 18.80
CA ARG A 460 5.93 -15.56 18.31
C ARG A 460 6.84 -15.22 19.49
N GLU A 461 8.08 -15.70 19.50
CA GLU A 461 9.06 -15.33 20.52
C GLU A 461 9.71 -13.97 20.18
N PRO A 462 9.99 -13.11 21.19
CA PRO A 462 9.74 -13.28 22.62
C PRO A 462 8.33 -12.84 23.08
N ASP A 463 7.46 -12.40 22.15
CA ASP A 463 6.10 -11.89 22.44
C ASP A 463 5.19 -12.91 23.14
N ASN A 464 5.52 -14.21 23.07
CA ASN A 464 4.84 -15.31 23.75
C ASN A 464 4.83 -15.20 25.29
N THR A 465 5.77 -14.44 25.86
CA THR A 465 5.89 -14.20 27.31
C THR A 465 5.16 -12.94 27.80
N SER A 466 4.27 -12.39 26.96
CA SER A 466 3.53 -11.16 27.26
C SER A 466 2.92 -11.14 28.67
N PRO A 467 3.03 -10.02 29.43
CA PRO A 467 2.43 -9.88 30.76
C PRO A 467 0.91 -10.05 30.78
N VAL A 468 0.24 -9.95 29.62
CA VAL A 468 -1.21 -10.12 29.47
C VAL A 468 -1.70 -11.46 30.03
N TRP A 469 -0.87 -12.49 29.99
CA TRP A 469 -1.21 -13.80 30.54
C TRP A 469 -1.46 -13.79 32.05
N ARG A 470 -0.85 -12.87 32.80
CA ARG A 470 -1.09 -12.69 34.23
C ARG A 470 -2.50 -12.21 34.56
N SER A 471 -3.22 -11.67 33.56
CA SER A 471 -4.61 -11.23 33.69
C SER A 471 -5.63 -12.32 33.34
N THR A 472 -5.18 -13.54 33.05
CA THR A 472 -6.03 -14.66 32.64
C THR A 472 -5.91 -15.83 33.62
N THR A 473 -6.93 -16.69 33.69
CA THR A 473 -6.88 -17.95 34.44
C THR A 473 -6.26 -19.10 33.64
N ALA A 474 -5.67 -18.79 32.48
CA ALA A 474 -5.23 -19.80 31.52
C ALA A 474 -4.01 -20.56 32.03
N ILE A 475 -4.10 -21.88 31.98
CA ILE A 475 -2.97 -22.77 32.24
C ILE A 475 -2.30 -23.08 30.91
N ARG A 476 -1.00 -22.79 30.82
CA ARG A 476 -0.17 -22.94 29.62
C ARG A 476 0.86 -24.04 29.84
N GLU A 477 0.78 -25.10 29.04
CA GLU A 477 1.73 -26.21 29.04
C GLU A 477 2.59 -26.15 27.77
N PRO A 478 3.92 -25.97 27.88
CA PRO A 478 4.80 -25.95 26.71
C PRO A 478 4.76 -27.27 25.92
N LEU A 479 4.61 -27.20 24.60
CA LEU A 479 4.60 -28.38 23.73
C LEU A 479 5.82 -28.42 22.83
N GLU A 480 6.04 -27.35 22.07
CA GLU A 480 7.02 -27.34 20.98
C GLU A 480 7.51 -25.93 20.65
N ARG A 481 8.71 -25.83 20.08
CA ARG A 481 9.24 -24.62 19.46
C ARG A 481 9.44 -24.85 17.98
N VAL A 482 8.93 -23.94 17.16
CA VAL A 482 8.92 -24.06 15.70
C VAL A 482 9.69 -22.89 15.11
N GLU A 483 10.74 -23.18 14.34
CA GLU A 483 11.47 -22.18 13.59
C GLU A 483 10.79 -21.95 12.24
N ARG A 484 10.37 -20.71 12.00
CA ARG A 484 9.89 -20.27 10.69
C ARG A 484 11.09 -19.80 9.88
N SER A 485 11.36 -20.47 8.78
CA SER A 485 12.49 -20.18 7.89
C SER A 485 12.05 -19.79 6.49
N TRP A 486 12.88 -18.99 5.82
CA TRP A 486 12.73 -18.63 4.41
C TRP A 486 14.06 -18.77 3.69
N ARG A 487 14.08 -19.63 2.66
CA ARG A 487 15.27 -19.94 1.83
C ARG A 487 16.51 -20.23 2.69
N GLY A 488 16.34 -21.10 3.70
CA GLY A 488 17.40 -21.54 4.61
C GLY A 488 17.76 -20.58 5.75
N ILE A 489 17.12 -19.41 5.84
CA ILE A 489 17.36 -18.45 6.92
C ILE A 489 16.20 -18.49 7.92
N VAL A 490 16.50 -18.72 9.20
CA VAL A 490 15.52 -18.64 10.28
C VAL A 490 15.11 -17.18 10.49
N MET A 491 13.83 -16.92 10.28
CA MET A 491 13.23 -15.58 10.36
C MET A 491 12.71 -15.31 11.76
N ASP A 492 11.91 -16.22 12.30
CA ASP A 492 11.31 -16.12 13.63
C ASP A 492 11.14 -17.50 14.27
N THR A 493 10.97 -17.53 15.59
CA THR A 493 10.64 -18.74 16.35
C THR A 493 9.27 -18.58 17.00
N TYR A 494 8.47 -19.64 16.98
CA TYR A 494 7.15 -19.70 17.59
C TYR A 494 7.12 -20.75 18.70
N ALA A 495 6.53 -20.38 19.83
CA ALA A 495 6.19 -21.30 20.90
C ALA A 495 4.76 -21.82 20.69
N LEU A 496 4.60 -23.14 20.75
CA LEU A 496 3.34 -23.85 20.73
C LEU A 496 3.09 -24.40 22.13
N GLU A 497 1.94 -24.07 22.70
CA GLU A 497 1.61 -24.43 24.08
C GLU A 497 0.15 -24.85 24.20
N LYS A 498 -0.15 -25.86 25.01
CA LYS A 498 -1.53 -26.25 25.28
C LYS A 498 -2.15 -25.28 26.28
N LEU A 499 -3.38 -24.87 26.00
CA LEU A 499 -4.13 -23.92 26.79
C LEU A 499 -5.35 -24.60 27.43
N THR A 500 -5.49 -24.54 28.75
CA THR A 500 -6.65 -25.09 29.47
C THR A 500 -7.12 -24.15 30.59
N GLY A 501 -8.29 -24.43 31.19
CA GLY A 501 -8.78 -23.69 32.35
C GLY A 501 -9.25 -22.25 32.08
N TRP A 502 -9.42 -21.87 30.81
CA TRP A 502 -9.80 -20.52 30.43
C TRP A 502 -10.55 -20.47 29.10
N THR A 503 -11.45 -19.50 28.97
CA THR A 503 -12.17 -19.18 27.74
C THR A 503 -11.98 -17.70 27.46
N PRO A 504 -11.50 -17.31 26.27
CA PRO A 504 -11.27 -15.91 25.95
C PRO A 504 -12.59 -15.14 25.84
N GLU A 505 -12.59 -13.92 26.34
CA GLU A 505 -13.69 -12.97 26.15
C GLU A 505 -13.52 -12.26 24.80
N LEU A 506 -14.54 -12.30 23.95
CA LEU A 506 -14.46 -11.71 22.61
C LEU A 506 -14.59 -10.18 22.63
N SER A 507 -15.33 -9.64 23.60
CA SER A 507 -15.62 -8.21 23.77
C SER A 507 -15.39 -7.79 25.22
N PRO A 508 -14.14 -7.88 25.73
CA PRO A 508 -13.84 -7.50 27.10
C PRO A 508 -14.10 -6.02 27.36
N PRO A 509 -14.33 -5.61 28.62
CA PRO A 509 -14.47 -4.21 29.01
C PRO A 509 -13.30 -3.35 28.52
N ARG A 510 -13.54 -2.07 28.21
CA ARG A 510 -12.53 -1.21 27.55
C ARG A 510 -11.30 -0.87 28.40
N ASP A 511 -11.45 -0.99 29.71
CA ASP A 511 -10.38 -0.87 30.70
C ASP A 511 -9.58 -2.17 30.90
N SER A 512 -10.05 -3.29 30.33
CA SER A 512 -9.33 -4.56 30.34
C SER A 512 -7.99 -4.45 29.60
N PRO A 513 -6.92 -5.09 30.12
CA PRO A 513 -5.64 -5.20 29.40
C PRO A 513 -5.77 -6.00 28.09
N LEU A 514 -6.84 -6.79 27.92
CA LEU A 514 -7.12 -7.53 26.70
C LEU A 514 -7.76 -6.67 25.61
N TYR A 515 -8.38 -5.54 25.96
CA TYR A 515 -9.12 -4.71 25.01
C TYR A 515 -8.22 -3.77 24.19
N ARG A 516 -7.32 -3.04 24.86
CA ARG A 516 -6.62 -1.90 24.25
C ARG A 516 -5.57 -2.33 23.21
N PRO A 517 -5.58 -1.76 21.99
CA PRO A 517 -4.47 -1.87 21.06
C PRO A 517 -3.18 -1.31 21.68
N ARG A 518 -2.02 -1.95 21.50
CA ARG A 518 -0.72 -1.47 22.05
C ARG A 518 -0.48 0.02 21.74
N VAL A 519 -0.80 0.43 20.51
CA VAL A 519 -0.67 1.83 20.04
C VAL A 519 -1.49 2.82 20.87
N LEU A 520 -2.65 2.41 21.39
CA LEU A 520 -3.55 3.26 22.20
C LEU A 520 -3.31 3.10 23.71
N ALA A 521 -2.57 2.08 24.13
CA ALA A 521 -2.34 1.77 25.55
C ALA A 521 -1.25 2.62 26.19
N GLY A 522 -0.48 3.40 25.42
CA GLY A 522 0.60 4.26 25.94
C GLY A 522 1.77 3.51 26.58
N GLY A 523 1.76 2.17 26.54
CA GLY A 523 2.77 1.31 27.13
C GLY A 523 3.67 0.71 26.06
N ASP A 524 4.95 1.07 26.15
CA ASP A 524 6.12 0.57 25.41
C ASP A 524 6.05 0.47 23.89
N GLN A 525 7.21 0.74 23.32
CA GLN A 525 7.47 0.92 21.90
C GLN A 525 6.68 -0.06 21.01
N PRO A 526 6.21 0.37 19.81
CA PRO A 526 5.90 -0.62 18.79
C PRO A 526 7.12 -1.55 18.71
N PRO A 527 6.97 -2.89 18.68
CA PRO A 527 8.09 -3.77 18.39
C PRO A 527 8.76 -3.15 17.19
N ALA A 528 10.06 -2.96 17.26
CA ALA A 528 10.79 -2.33 16.21
C ALA A 528 10.70 -3.19 14.94
N LEU A 529 9.62 -3.01 14.22
CA LEU A 529 9.26 -3.75 13.03
C LEU A 529 10.00 -3.02 11.92
N PHE A 530 11.09 -3.69 11.54
CA PHE A 530 12.28 -3.20 10.84
C PHE A 530 13.34 -2.48 11.70
N LEU A 531 13.65 -2.96 12.92
CA LEU A 531 15.04 -2.87 13.43
C LEU A 531 15.70 -4.23 13.31
N THR A 532 16.34 -4.46 12.17
CA THR A 532 17.73 -4.98 12.02
C THR A 532 17.95 -5.47 10.60
N ALA A 533 18.13 -4.52 9.70
CA ALA A 533 19.07 -4.65 8.59
C ALA A 533 19.61 -3.28 8.22
N SER A 534 20.04 -2.53 9.23
CA SER A 534 20.95 -1.41 9.05
C SER A 534 22.20 -1.76 9.85
N ILE A 535 23.24 -2.19 9.14
CA ILE A 535 24.64 -1.85 9.42
C ILE A 535 24.96 -1.77 10.92
N GLN A 536 24.92 -2.90 11.61
CA GLN A 536 25.47 -2.96 12.96
C GLN A 536 26.11 -4.32 13.27
N THR A 537 26.87 -4.86 12.32
CA THR A 537 27.91 -5.89 12.57
C THR A 537 28.92 -5.91 11.41
N SER A 538 29.79 -4.91 11.36
CA SER A 538 31.17 -5.05 10.81
C SER A 538 32.11 -3.89 11.18
N PHE A 539 31.59 -2.72 11.62
CA PHE A 539 32.45 -1.58 12.00
C PHE A 539 32.74 -1.42 13.51
N SER A 540 31.96 -2.03 14.40
CA SER A 540 32.19 -1.92 15.86
C SER A 540 33.13 -3.00 16.44
N GLY A 541 33.45 -4.05 15.68
CA GLY A 541 34.33 -5.15 16.13
C GLY A 541 35.79 -5.03 15.67
N LYS A 542 36.12 -4.06 14.81
CA LYS A 542 37.47 -3.84 14.28
C LYS A 542 38.09 -2.48 14.62
N LEU A 543 37.37 -1.59 15.30
CA LEU A 543 37.88 -0.30 15.79
C LEU A 543 38.25 -0.32 17.30
N GLY A 544 37.83 -1.33 18.05
CA GLY A 544 38.26 -1.54 19.44
C GLY A 544 39.71 -2.04 19.60
N ASN A 545 40.30 -2.58 18.53
CA ASN A 545 41.69 -3.07 18.51
C ASN A 545 42.69 -2.12 17.82
N LEU A 546 42.24 -1.00 17.24
CA LEU A 546 43.14 0.01 16.66
C LEU A 546 43.46 1.15 17.65
N HIS A 547 42.60 1.38 18.65
CA HIS A 547 42.82 2.43 19.67
C HIS A 547 43.77 1.99 20.81
N ARG A 548 44.11 0.69 20.89
CA ARG A 548 45.15 0.15 21.80
C ARG A 548 46.50 -0.08 21.13
N LEU A 549 46.61 0.12 19.80
CA LEU A 549 47.87 -0.01 19.06
C LEU A 549 48.52 1.32 18.67
N LEU A 550 47.85 2.47 18.92
CA LEU A 550 48.33 3.82 18.55
C LEU A 550 48.74 4.69 19.76
N ILE A 551 48.83 4.10 20.96
CA ILE A 551 49.36 4.77 22.18
C ILE A 551 50.65 4.08 22.69
N ALA A 552 51.22 3.14 21.92
CA ALA A 552 52.42 2.39 22.30
C ALA A 552 53.59 2.53 21.30
N GLY A 553 53.73 3.67 20.63
CA GLY A 553 54.83 3.87 19.67
C GLY A 553 55.04 5.31 19.24
N PHE A 554 55.46 6.15 20.20
CA PHE A 554 56.22 7.41 20.04
C PHE A 554 56.65 7.79 21.49
N SER A 555 57.70 7.18 22.03
CA SER A 555 59.11 7.62 21.91
C SER A 555 59.68 7.75 20.50
#